data_AF-A0A3D5AF18-F1
#
_entry.id   AF-A0A3D5AF18-F1
#
_cell.length_a   1.000
_cell.length_b   1.000
_cell.length_c   1.000
_cell.angle_alpha   90.00
_cell.angle_beta   90.00
_cell.angle_gamma   90.00
#
_symmetry.space_group_name_H-M   'P 1'
#
loop_
_entity.id
_entity.type
_entity.pdbx_description
1 polymer ?
#
loop_
_entity_poly.entity_id
_entity_poly.type
_entity_poly.pdbx_seq_one_letter_code
_entity_poly.pdbx_strand_id
1 'polypeptide(L)'
;HSKRHANGKGNVTLDTADGKFRVVFKRSDNTRFDERATQAEAHILDFIANRWGNKDDADSKFIKRMLERKNGKLDKNRVLDMISMKDNYSDEHWQKGIELLQESIVPDSTKFYAEYYYRSEEAEWLPVVLNFAKLSA
;
A
#
# COMPACT_ATOMS: atom_id res chain seq x y z
N HIS A 1 24.52 -1.33 5.34
CA HIS A 1 23.41 -2.29 5.10
C HIS A 1 22.18 -1.88 5.92
N SER A 2 21.01 -1.76 5.30
CA SER A 2 19.76 -1.32 5.95
C SER A 2 19.32 -2.29 7.06
N LYS A 3 18.94 -1.75 8.24
CA LYS A 3 18.42 -2.51 9.40
C LYS A 3 17.12 -3.29 9.12
N ARG A 4 16.50 -3.11 7.95
CA ARG A 4 15.27 -3.83 7.57
C ARG A 4 15.48 -5.34 7.45
N HIS A 5 16.64 -5.78 6.95
CA HIS A 5 16.93 -7.21 6.74
C HIS A 5 17.15 -7.99 8.03
N ALA A 6 17.55 -7.33 9.13
CA ALA A 6 17.89 -7.99 10.40
C ALA A 6 16.69 -8.70 11.06
N ASN A 7 15.46 -8.30 10.74
CA ASN A 7 14.23 -8.86 11.31
C ASN A 7 13.38 -9.64 10.29
N GLY A 8 13.97 -10.12 9.18
CA GLY A 8 13.23 -10.82 8.13
C GLY A 8 12.16 -9.96 7.44
N LYS A 9 12.36 -8.63 7.44
CA LYS A 9 11.48 -7.66 6.78
C LYS A 9 12.12 -7.19 5.48
N GLY A 10 11.31 -7.14 4.42
CA GLY A 10 11.72 -6.70 3.09
C GLY A 10 12.12 -7.83 2.15
N ASN A 11 12.48 -7.45 0.93
CA ASN A 11 12.87 -8.40 -0.10
C ASN A 11 14.33 -8.82 0.09
N VAL A 12 14.64 -10.06 -0.25
CA VAL A 12 15.99 -10.62 -0.22
C VAL A 12 16.33 -11.08 -1.64
N THR A 13 17.51 -10.68 -2.12
CA THR A 13 18.07 -11.16 -3.39
C THR A 13 19.33 -11.92 -3.08
N LEU A 14 19.43 -13.16 -3.57
CA LEU A 14 20.60 -14.02 -3.44
C LEU A 14 21.11 -14.36 -4.84
N ASP A 15 22.36 -14.05 -5.10
CA ASP A 15 23.04 -14.40 -6.34
C ASP A 15 24.03 -15.54 -6.07
N THR A 16 24.20 -16.44 -7.02
CA THR A 16 25.25 -17.45 -6.93
C THR A 16 26.63 -16.81 -7.07
N ALA A 17 27.67 -17.44 -6.51
CA ALA A 17 29.04 -16.92 -6.56
C ALA A 17 29.57 -16.76 -7.99
N ASP A 18 29.10 -17.59 -8.93
CA ASP A 18 29.41 -17.51 -10.35
C ASP A 18 28.54 -16.50 -11.12
N GLY A 19 27.59 -15.85 -10.46
CA GLY A 19 26.70 -14.83 -11.03
C GLY A 19 25.72 -15.33 -12.09
N LYS A 20 25.53 -16.65 -12.21
CA LYS A 20 24.66 -17.26 -13.23
C LYS A 20 23.21 -17.42 -12.81
N PHE A 21 22.94 -17.49 -11.50
CA PHE A 21 21.60 -17.68 -10.99
C PHE A 21 21.27 -16.66 -9.90
N ARG A 22 19.98 -16.37 -9.77
CA ARG A 22 19.45 -15.44 -8.78
C ARG A 22 18.14 -15.96 -8.22
N VAL A 23 17.99 -15.82 -6.91
CA VAL A 23 16.72 -16.06 -6.20
C VAL A 23 16.29 -14.75 -5.54
N VAL A 24 15.06 -14.33 -5.79
CA VAL A 24 14.44 -13.17 -5.16
C VAL A 24 13.29 -13.65 -4.27
N PHE A 25 13.45 -13.48 -2.96
CA PHE A 25 12.37 -13.67 -1.99
C PHE A 25 11.70 -12.33 -1.74
N LYS A 26 10.44 -12.17 -2.15
CA LYS A 26 9.64 -10.98 -1.88
C LYS A 26 8.67 -11.23 -0.74
N ARG A 27 8.49 -10.21 0.10
CA ARG A 27 7.47 -10.15 1.14
C ARG A 27 6.52 -9.02 0.83
N SER A 28 5.25 -9.35 0.64
CA SER A 28 4.16 -8.40 0.41
C SER A 28 3.25 -8.37 1.64
N ASP A 29 3.43 -7.35 2.48
CA ASP A 29 2.54 -7.10 3.62
C ASP A 29 1.33 -6.28 3.13
N ASN A 30 0.16 -6.92 3.14
CA ASN A 30 -1.11 -6.27 2.86
C ASN A 30 -1.69 -5.66 4.14
N THR A 31 -2.33 -4.51 3.98
CA THR A 31 -3.06 -3.82 5.03
C THR A 31 -4.51 -3.65 4.63
N ARG A 32 -5.38 -3.54 5.62
CA ARG A 32 -6.79 -3.18 5.45
C ARG A 32 -7.14 -1.97 6.30
N PHE A 33 -8.30 -1.40 6.03
CA PHE A 33 -8.91 -0.38 6.88
C PHE A 33 -9.93 -1.05 7.81
N ASP A 34 -9.89 -0.74 9.09
CA ASP A 34 -10.90 -1.16 10.06
C ASP A 34 -12.04 -0.12 10.18
N GLU A 35 -12.93 -0.31 11.16
CA GLU A 35 -14.11 0.51 11.42
C GLU A 35 -13.83 1.99 11.68
N ARG A 36 -12.61 2.34 12.14
CA ARG A 36 -12.23 3.74 12.37
C ARG A 36 -12.19 4.53 11.07
N ALA A 37 -11.99 3.89 9.92
CA ALA A 37 -12.05 4.55 8.62
C ALA A 37 -13.43 5.14 8.32
N THR A 38 -14.52 4.52 8.82
CA THR A 38 -15.88 5.06 8.66
C THR A 38 -16.09 6.28 9.54
N GLN A 39 -15.57 6.28 10.77
CA GLN A 39 -15.62 7.46 11.66
C GLN A 39 -14.78 8.61 11.09
N ALA A 40 -13.63 8.29 10.52
CA ALA A 40 -12.77 9.24 9.87
C ALA A 40 -13.43 9.92 8.66
N GLU A 41 -14.12 9.13 7.84
CA GLU A 41 -14.91 9.61 6.70
C GLU A 41 -15.99 10.61 7.16
N ALA A 42 -16.68 10.33 8.28
CA ALA A 42 -17.66 11.26 8.84
C ALA A 42 -17.03 12.61 9.22
N HIS A 43 -15.92 12.61 9.95
CA HIS A 43 -15.19 13.84 10.28
C HIS A 43 -14.77 14.62 9.03
N ILE A 44 -14.23 13.95 8.01
CA ILE A 44 -13.81 14.64 6.78
C ILE A 44 -15.01 15.22 6.03
N LEU A 45 -16.16 14.55 6.03
CA LEU A 45 -17.38 15.09 5.44
C LEU A 45 -17.91 16.31 6.21
N ASP A 46 -17.82 16.31 7.54
CA ASP A 46 -18.15 17.49 8.37
C ASP A 46 -17.23 18.68 8.06
N PHE A 47 -15.91 18.43 7.94
CA PHE A 47 -14.94 19.45 7.51
C PHE A 47 -15.34 20.07 6.16
N ILE A 48 -15.68 19.22 5.17
CA ILE A 48 -16.08 19.68 3.85
C ILE A 48 -17.36 20.52 3.92
N ALA A 49 -18.34 20.05 4.69
CA ALA A 49 -19.62 20.75 4.88
C ALA A 49 -19.42 22.12 5.54
N ASN A 50 -18.59 22.20 6.58
CA ASN A 50 -18.30 23.45 7.28
C ASN A 50 -17.55 24.46 6.38
N ARG A 51 -16.63 23.97 5.55
CA ARG A 51 -15.77 24.84 4.75
C ARG A 51 -16.42 25.32 3.45
N TRP A 52 -17.11 24.43 2.74
CA TRP A 52 -17.68 24.73 1.41
C TRP A 52 -19.21 24.64 1.33
N GLY A 53 -19.87 24.00 2.30
CA GLY A 53 -21.30 23.76 2.29
C GLY A 53 -21.76 23.01 1.02
N ASN A 54 -22.79 23.55 0.35
CA ASN A 54 -23.33 22.99 -0.89
C ASN A 54 -22.65 23.54 -2.17
N LYS A 55 -21.55 24.29 -2.05
CA LYS A 55 -20.87 24.85 -3.22
C LYS A 55 -20.13 23.78 -4.01
N ASP A 56 -20.14 23.95 -5.33
CA ASP A 56 -19.50 23.04 -6.27
C ASP A 56 -17.99 23.31 -6.38
N ASP A 57 -17.26 23.07 -5.28
CA ASP A 57 -15.84 23.37 -5.15
C ASP A 57 -14.94 22.21 -5.61
N ALA A 58 -13.84 22.53 -6.30
CA ALA A 58 -12.93 21.54 -6.88
C ALA A 58 -12.17 20.72 -5.80
N ASP A 59 -11.73 21.37 -4.72
CA ASP A 59 -11.01 20.71 -3.63
C ASP A 59 -11.96 19.79 -2.86
N SER A 60 -13.19 20.24 -2.60
CA SER A 60 -14.25 19.43 -1.99
C SER A 60 -14.52 18.15 -2.79
N LYS A 61 -14.67 18.25 -4.13
CA LYS A 61 -14.83 17.08 -5.01
C LYS A 61 -13.64 16.15 -4.96
N PHE A 62 -12.44 16.71 -5.00
CA PHE A 62 -11.20 15.95 -4.96
C PHE A 62 -11.08 15.14 -3.66
N ILE A 63 -11.33 15.76 -2.51
CA ILE A 63 -11.30 15.07 -1.20
C ILE A 63 -12.36 13.97 -1.14
N LYS A 64 -13.60 14.23 -1.60
CA LYS A 64 -14.65 13.20 -1.67
C LYS A 64 -14.24 12.01 -2.55
N ARG A 65 -13.58 12.27 -3.69
CA ARG A 65 -13.08 11.23 -4.59
C ARG A 65 -11.99 10.36 -3.94
N MET A 66 -11.19 10.93 -3.03
CA MET A 66 -10.19 10.17 -2.27
C MET A 66 -10.83 9.19 -1.28
N LEU A 67 -12.04 9.49 -0.80
CA LEU A 67 -12.82 8.65 0.12
C LEU A 67 -13.75 7.64 -0.57
N GLU A 68 -13.84 7.66 -1.90
CA GLU A 68 -14.69 6.71 -2.64
C GLU A 68 -14.33 5.25 -2.34
N ARG A 69 -15.36 4.45 -2.06
CA ARG A 69 -15.21 3.01 -1.82
C ARG A 69 -15.52 2.22 -3.07
N LYS A 70 -14.63 1.28 -3.41
CA LYS A 70 -14.88 0.25 -4.42
C LYS A 70 -15.09 -1.08 -3.73
N ASN A 71 -16.24 -1.71 -3.96
CA ASN A 71 -16.64 -2.96 -3.30
C ASN A 71 -16.54 -2.86 -1.75
N GLY A 72 -16.97 -1.72 -1.20
CA GLY A 72 -16.92 -1.44 0.24
C GLY A 72 -15.54 -1.06 0.81
N LYS A 73 -14.48 -1.08 0.00
CA LYS A 73 -13.10 -0.83 0.44
C LYS A 73 -12.59 0.52 -0.06
N LEU A 74 -11.90 1.24 0.81
CA LEU A 74 -11.11 2.42 0.43
C LEU A 74 -9.89 1.99 -0.39
N ASP A 75 -9.49 2.85 -1.33
CA ASP A 75 -8.23 2.71 -2.05
C ASP A 75 -7.06 3.18 -1.17
N LYS A 76 -6.11 2.29 -0.92
CA LYS A 76 -4.97 2.58 -0.03
C LYS A 76 -4.12 3.74 -0.52
N ASN A 77 -3.87 3.85 -1.82
CA ASN A 77 -3.02 4.90 -2.36
C ASN A 77 -3.69 6.25 -2.22
N ARG A 78 -4.99 6.33 -2.53
CA ARG A 78 -5.80 7.55 -2.34
C ARG A 78 -5.80 8.03 -0.89
N VAL A 79 -5.95 7.11 0.06
CA VAL A 79 -5.92 7.44 1.48
C VAL A 79 -4.53 7.93 1.91
N LEU A 80 -3.45 7.29 1.46
CA LEU A 80 -2.08 7.74 1.77
C LEU A 80 -1.78 9.12 1.18
N ASP A 81 -2.23 9.38 -0.05
CA ASP A 81 -2.11 10.70 -0.68
C ASP A 81 -2.88 11.75 0.15
N MET A 82 -4.08 11.43 0.63
CA MET A 82 -4.86 12.33 1.49
C MET A 82 -4.22 12.55 2.87
N ILE A 83 -3.62 11.51 3.48
CA ILE A 83 -2.85 11.65 4.73
C ILE A 83 -1.65 12.58 4.52
N SER A 84 -1.01 12.55 3.35
CA SER A 84 0.11 13.46 3.05
C SER A 84 -0.29 14.94 3.03
N MET A 85 -1.58 15.23 2.87
CA MET A 85 -2.16 16.57 2.88
C MET A 85 -2.59 17.04 4.28
N LYS A 86 -2.22 16.30 5.35
CA LYS A 86 -2.60 16.62 6.74
C LYS A 86 -2.40 18.10 7.08
N ASP A 87 -1.27 18.67 6.70
CA ASP A 87 -0.89 20.04 7.09
C ASP A 87 -1.53 21.14 6.20
N ASN A 88 -2.30 20.77 5.17
CA ASN A 88 -2.98 21.73 4.30
C ASN A 88 -4.12 22.47 5.03
N TYR A 89 -4.68 21.88 6.08
CA TYR A 89 -5.78 22.45 6.85
C TYR A 89 -5.58 22.24 8.35
N SER A 90 -5.76 23.29 9.14
CA SER A 90 -5.69 23.24 10.61
C SER A 90 -7.04 22.96 11.28
N ASP A 91 -8.08 22.65 10.50
CA ASP A 91 -9.42 22.37 10.99
C ASP A 91 -9.47 21.10 11.86
N GLU A 92 -10.24 21.15 12.95
CA GLU A 92 -10.33 20.06 13.94
C GLU A 92 -10.90 18.77 13.34
N HIS A 93 -11.95 18.87 12.51
CA HIS A 93 -12.54 17.71 11.85
C HIS A 93 -11.58 17.12 10.82
N TRP A 94 -10.87 17.96 10.06
CA TRP A 94 -9.84 17.48 9.14
C TRP A 94 -8.72 16.73 9.88
N GLN A 95 -8.14 17.33 10.91
CA GLN A 95 -7.05 16.72 11.68
C GLN A 95 -7.50 15.40 12.30
N LYS A 96 -8.70 15.36 12.90
CA LYS A 96 -9.22 14.15 13.52
C LYS A 96 -9.54 13.06 12.51
N GLY A 97 -10.10 13.42 11.36
CA GLY A 97 -10.38 12.50 10.27
C GLY A 97 -9.11 11.87 9.71
N ILE A 98 -8.07 12.67 9.45
CA ILE A 98 -6.77 12.15 8.97
C ILE A 98 -6.11 11.25 10.01
N GLU A 99 -6.16 11.62 11.30
CA GLU A 99 -5.66 10.77 12.39
C GLU A 99 -6.36 9.40 12.42
N LEU A 100 -7.70 9.39 12.43
CA LEU A 100 -8.48 8.15 12.45
C LEU A 100 -8.24 7.29 11.20
N LEU A 101 -8.08 7.90 10.01
CA LEU A 101 -7.70 7.17 8.80
C LEU A 101 -6.33 6.50 8.95
N GLN A 102 -5.35 7.23 9.46
CA GLN A 102 -4.02 6.70 9.68
C GLN A 102 -4.04 5.53 10.68
N GLU A 103 -4.78 5.67 11.78
CA GLU A 103 -4.95 4.63 12.79
C GLU A 103 -5.70 3.41 12.27
N SER A 104 -6.65 3.60 11.34
CA SER A 104 -7.46 2.52 10.78
C SER A 104 -6.67 1.55 9.88
N ILE A 105 -5.44 1.92 9.47
CA ILE A 105 -4.56 1.06 8.67
C ILE A 105 -4.01 -0.06 9.55
N VAL A 106 -4.56 -1.26 9.40
CA VAL A 106 -4.16 -2.44 10.18
C VAL A 106 -3.59 -3.54 9.28
N PRO A 107 -2.69 -4.40 9.79
CA PRO A 107 -2.23 -5.58 9.06
C PRO A 107 -3.40 -6.50 8.68
N ASP A 108 -3.35 -7.07 7.48
CA ASP A 108 -4.36 -8.02 7.00
C ASP A 108 -3.75 -9.39 6.68
N SER A 109 -2.80 -9.42 5.75
CA SER A 109 -2.15 -10.66 5.34
C SER A 109 -0.73 -10.39 4.85
N THR A 110 0.17 -11.34 5.03
CA THR A 110 1.49 -11.31 4.42
C THR A 110 1.59 -12.41 3.37
N LYS A 111 1.96 -12.05 2.14
CA LYS A 111 2.23 -12.99 1.06
C LYS A 111 3.73 -13.04 0.79
N PHE A 112 4.25 -14.24 0.60
CA PHE A 112 5.63 -14.46 0.22
C PHE A 112 5.68 -14.96 -1.23
N TYR A 113 6.66 -14.46 -1.97
CA TYR A 113 6.93 -14.89 -3.33
C TYR A 113 8.39 -15.28 -3.44
N ALA A 114 8.65 -16.42 -4.08
CA ALA A 114 9.98 -16.83 -4.49
C ALA A 114 10.05 -16.76 -6.02
N GLU A 115 10.93 -15.93 -6.53
CA GLU A 115 11.19 -15.78 -7.95
C GLU A 115 12.61 -16.28 -8.24
N TYR A 116 12.76 -17.04 -9.32
CA TYR A 116 14.02 -17.66 -9.70
C TYR A 116 14.42 -17.15 -11.08
N TYR A 117 15.69 -16.86 -11.25
CA TYR A 117 16.25 -16.31 -12.47
C TYR A 117 17.55 -16.99 -12.83
N TYR A 118 17.84 -17.07 -14.13
CA TYR A 118 19.15 -17.38 -14.67
C TYR A 118 19.65 -16.20 -15.50
N ARG A 119 20.96 -16.10 -15.66
CA ARG A 119 21.61 -15.06 -16.46
C ARG A 119 21.80 -15.54 -17.89
N SER A 120 21.28 -14.79 -18.86
CA SER A 120 21.46 -15.07 -20.29
C SER A 120 22.88 -14.75 -20.76
N GLU A 121 23.21 -15.17 -21.98
CA GLU A 121 24.47 -14.81 -22.65
C GLU A 121 24.60 -13.29 -22.86
N GLU A 122 23.48 -12.59 -23.00
CA GLU A 122 23.39 -11.13 -23.09
C GLU A 122 23.40 -10.44 -21.70
N ALA A 123 23.72 -11.21 -20.65
CA ALA A 123 23.81 -10.77 -19.25
C ALA A 123 22.48 -10.30 -18.61
N GLU A 124 21.33 -10.66 -19.20
CA GLU A 124 19.99 -10.37 -18.70
C GLU A 124 19.51 -11.41 -17.70
N TRP A 125 18.65 -11.02 -16.75
CA TRP A 125 17.99 -11.95 -15.82
C TRP A 125 16.68 -12.47 -16.42
N LEU A 126 16.67 -13.72 -16.84
CA LEU A 126 15.50 -14.39 -17.38
C LEU A 126 14.83 -15.26 -16.32
N PRO A 127 13.49 -15.22 -16.19
CA PRO A 127 12.78 -15.96 -15.16
C PRO A 127 12.80 -17.47 -15.45
N VAL A 128 13.02 -18.26 -14.42
CA VAL A 128 12.78 -19.71 -14.45
C VAL A 128 11.29 -19.95 -14.17
N VAL A 129 10.57 -20.40 -15.19
CA VAL A 129 9.14 -20.72 -15.07
C VAL A 129 8.98 -22.08 -14.41
N LEU A 130 8.56 -22.10 -13.14
CA LEU A 130 8.28 -23.33 -12.41
C LEU A 130 6.93 -23.93 -12.83
N ASN A 131 6.95 -25.17 -13.31
CA ASN A 131 5.74 -25.94 -13.61
C ASN A 131 5.58 -27.08 -12.61
N PHE A 132 4.86 -26.80 -11.53
CA PHE A 132 4.63 -27.78 -10.46
C PHE A 132 3.78 -28.98 -10.89
N ALA A 133 2.98 -28.86 -11.97
CA ALA A 133 2.20 -29.98 -12.50
C ALA A 133 3.07 -31.06 -13.16
N LYS A 134 4.35 -30.77 -13.42
CA LYS A 134 5.32 -31.70 -13.99
C LYS A 134 6.30 -32.27 -12.96
N LEU A 135 6.06 -32.05 -11.66
CA LEU A 135 6.86 -32.70 -10.62
C LEU A 135 6.50 -34.20 -10.58
N SER A 136 7.46 -35.05 -10.94
CA SER A 136 7.39 -36.49 -10.65
C SER A 136 7.70 -36.72 -9.17
N ALA A 137 6.92 -37.59 -8.53
CA ALA A 137 7.13 -38.02 -7.15
C ALA A 137 8.44 -38.81 -6.97
#